data_AF-A0A8J2L449-F1
#
_entry.id   AF-A0A8J2L449-F1
#
_cell.length_a   1.000
_cell.length_b   1.000
_cell.length_c   1.000
_cell.angle_alpha   90.00
_cell.angle_beta   90.00
_cell.angle_gamma   90.00
#
_symmetry.space_group_name_H-M   'P 1'
#
loop_
_entity.id
_entity.type
_entity.pdbx_description
1 polymer ?
#
loop_
_entity_poly.entity_id
_entity_poly.type
_entity_poly.pdbx_seq_one_letter_code
_entity_poly.pdbx_strand_id
1 'polypeptide(L)'
;MSTTKFEPYHARKAFPSFDEPASKAIFEVSLARRSNYHSLSNSIIRNTVEDPDLPGWFWDHYEPTERMTTYLLCMIVSDFEYTEANPGIYPKPVKAWAPSHLIEGTKFAATTMATILSHYEKLFRHPYTFPKMDSIYIPQFPSGAMENWGLNTYREEL
;
A
#
# COMPACT_ATOMS: atom_id res chain seq x y z
N MET A 1 4.98 9.30 -10.64
CA MET A 1 4.81 8.21 -9.66
C MET A 1 6.13 7.49 -9.44
N SER A 2 6.40 7.03 -8.22
CA SER A 2 7.43 6.05 -7.87
C SER A 2 6.77 4.89 -7.12
N THR A 3 7.26 3.66 -7.33
CA THR A 3 6.73 2.44 -6.70
C THR A 3 7.82 1.37 -6.56
N THR A 4 7.59 0.41 -5.68
CA THR A 4 8.48 -0.73 -5.44
C THR A 4 7.82 -2.06 -5.79
N LYS A 5 8.60 -2.98 -6.38
CA LYS A 5 8.26 -4.42 -6.50
C LYS A 5 9.49 -5.22 -6.11
N PHE A 6 9.43 -5.90 -4.96
CA PHE A 6 10.61 -6.52 -4.35
C PHE A 6 10.68 -8.02 -4.50
N GLU A 7 9.58 -8.72 -4.70
CA GLU A 7 9.65 -10.15 -4.96
C GLU A 7 10.37 -10.45 -6.29
N PRO A 8 11.26 -11.45 -6.33
CA PRO A 8 11.62 -12.34 -5.21
C PRO A 8 12.81 -11.88 -4.35
N TYR A 9 13.74 -11.09 -4.88
CA TYR A 9 14.99 -10.70 -4.20
C TYR A 9 15.45 -9.28 -4.58
N HIS A 10 14.52 -8.37 -4.81
CA HIS A 10 14.80 -7.01 -5.27
C HIS A 10 14.71 -5.95 -4.18
N ALA A 11 14.34 -6.29 -2.94
CA ALA A 11 14.39 -5.33 -1.83
C ALA A 11 15.82 -4.78 -1.64
N ARG A 12 16.82 -5.65 -1.81
CA ARG A 12 18.25 -5.29 -1.78
C ARG A 12 18.69 -4.24 -2.80
N LYS A 13 17.88 -3.96 -3.83
CA LYS A 13 18.15 -2.88 -4.81
C LYS A 13 17.72 -1.51 -4.31
N ALA A 14 16.78 -1.46 -3.36
CA ALA A 14 16.26 -0.23 -2.78
C ALA A 14 16.95 0.14 -1.47
N PHE A 15 17.25 -0.85 -0.62
CA PHE A 15 17.95 -0.63 0.65
C PHE A 15 18.75 -1.89 1.07
N PRO A 16 19.87 -1.75 1.80
CA PRO A 16 20.59 -2.89 2.35
C PRO A 16 19.73 -3.70 3.33
N SER A 17 19.61 -5.01 3.12
CA SER A 17 18.80 -5.88 3.98
C SER A 17 19.22 -7.36 3.89
N PHE A 18 18.82 -8.15 4.89
CA PHE A 18 18.83 -9.62 4.81
C PHE A 18 17.64 -10.09 3.97
N ASP A 19 17.79 -10.05 2.65
CA ASP A 19 16.72 -10.22 1.68
C ASP A 19 16.41 -11.72 1.39
N GLU A 20 15.96 -12.41 2.44
CA GLU A 20 15.54 -13.81 2.45
C GLU A 20 14.17 -13.93 3.15
N PRO A 21 13.21 -14.74 2.63
CA PRO A 21 11.86 -14.82 3.20
C PRO A 21 11.77 -15.20 4.69
N ALA A 22 12.74 -15.96 5.20
CA ALA A 22 12.80 -16.37 6.60
C ALA A 22 13.20 -15.22 7.55
N SER A 23 13.91 -14.21 7.02
CA SER A 23 14.46 -13.09 7.77
C SER A 23 13.43 -11.98 8.00
N LYS A 24 12.36 -12.33 8.74
CA LYS A 24 11.26 -11.38 9.02
C LYS A 24 11.64 -10.33 10.06
N ALA A 25 11.26 -9.08 9.79
CA ALA A 25 11.49 -7.91 10.64
C ALA A 25 10.24 -7.01 10.74
N ILE A 26 10.29 -6.04 11.65
CA ILE A 26 9.32 -4.94 11.75
C ILE A 26 9.89 -3.77 10.95
N PHE A 27 9.07 -3.13 10.12
CA PHE A 27 9.47 -1.98 9.32
C PHE A 27 8.77 -0.70 9.81
N GLU A 28 9.55 0.32 10.09
CA GLU A 28 9.08 1.70 10.31
C GLU A 28 9.52 2.54 9.12
N VAL A 29 8.56 2.95 8.29
CA VAL A 29 8.82 3.63 7.02
C VAL A 29 8.54 5.12 7.18
N SER A 30 9.40 5.95 6.60
CA SER A 30 9.15 7.39 6.42
C SER A 30 9.38 7.75 4.97
N LEU A 31 8.43 8.45 4.34
CA LEU A 31 8.51 8.84 2.93
C LEU A 31 8.39 10.36 2.80
N ALA A 32 9.36 10.97 2.11
CA ALA A 32 9.28 12.36 1.71
C ALA A 32 8.50 12.49 0.41
N ARG A 33 7.60 13.47 0.33
CA ARG A 33 6.82 13.79 -0.86
C ARG A 33 6.52 15.28 -0.95
N ARG A 34 6.16 15.76 -2.16
CA ARG A 34 5.61 17.12 -2.33
C ARG A 34 4.13 17.16 -1.95
N SER A 35 3.62 18.34 -1.63
CA SER A 35 2.24 18.57 -1.21
C SER A 35 1.17 18.02 -2.15
N ASN A 36 1.42 18.00 -3.46
CA ASN A 36 0.49 17.53 -4.48
C ASN A 36 0.57 16.00 -4.75
N TYR A 37 1.38 15.27 -3.97
CA TYR A 37 1.47 13.82 -4.02
C TYR A 37 0.91 13.21 -2.73
N HIS A 38 0.57 11.94 -2.80
CA HIS A 38 0.32 11.04 -1.69
C HIS A 38 1.48 10.06 -1.56
N SER A 39 1.75 9.61 -0.34
CA SER A 39 2.62 8.46 -0.11
C SER A 39 1.79 7.29 0.43
N LEU A 40 2.17 6.06 0.05
CA LEU A 40 1.55 4.83 0.53
C LEU A 40 2.63 3.85 0.96
N SER A 41 2.36 3.13 2.04
CA SER A 41 3.15 1.98 2.47
C SER A 41 2.22 0.92 3.10
N ASN A 42 2.80 -0.12 3.70
CA ASN A 42 2.07 -1.27 4.25
C ASN A 42 1.16 -0.87 5.43
N SER A 43 1.59 0.08 6.26
CA SER A 43 0.87 0.52 7.47
C SER A 43 0.11 1.84 7.25
N ILE A 44 -0.44 2.41 8.33
CA ILE A 44 -1.10 3.73 8.34
C ILE A 44 -0.10 4.85 8.67
N ILE A 45 -0.38 6.05 8.20
CA ILE A 45 0.39 7.25 8.55
C ILE A 45 0.13 7.58 10.03
N ARG A 46 1.20 7.67 10.82
CA ARG A 46 1.20 8.15 12.21
C ARG A 46 1.11 9.67 12.25
N ASN A 47 1.97 10.36 11.49
CA ASN A 47 1.96 11.80 11.35
C ASN A 47 2.59 12.25 10.02
N THR A 48 2.27 13.48 9.63
CA THR A 48 2.87 14.19 8.51
C THR A 48 3.45 15.49 9.02
N VAL A 49 4.71 15.78 8.68
CA VAL A 49 5.40 17.02 9.06
C VAL A 49 5.99 17.69 7.82
N GLU A 50 5.95 19.02 7.76
CA GLU A 50 6.65 19.76 6.71
C GLU A 50 8.16 19.69 6.95
N ASP A 51 8.93 19.53 5.87
CA ASP A 51 10.39 19.53 5.93
C ASP A 51 10.89 20.96 6.23
N PRO A 52 11.66 21.17 7.31
CA PRO A 52 12.09 22.51 7.71
C PRO A 52 13.08 23.14 6.73
N ASP A 53 13.81 22.33 5.96
CA ASP A 53 14.85 22.77 5.04
C ASP A 53 14.35 22.84 3.59
N LEU A 54 13.21 22.21 3.30
CA LEU A 54 12.64 22.09 1.95
C LEU A 54 11.14 22.48 1.93
N PRO A 55 10.81 23.78 1.80
CA PRO A 55 9.42 24.25 1.75
C PRO A 55 8.57 23.53 0.70
N GLY A 56 7.37 23.10 1.10
CA GLY A 56 6.46 22.32 0.25
C GLY A 56 6.77 20.83 0.12
N TRP A 57 7.80 20.33 0.80
CA TRP A 57 8.01 18.90 1.04
C TRP A 57 7.51 18.49 2.42
N PHE A 58 7.01 17.27 2.50
CA PHE A 58 6.43 16.70 3.70
C PHE A 58 6.96 15.29 3.92
N TRP A 59 7.25 14.96 5.17
CA TRP A 59 7.54 13.60 5.61
C TRP A 59 6.28 12.97 6.17
N ASP A 60 5.84 11.86 5.56
CA ASP A 60 4.84 10.98 6.14
C ASP A 60 5.57 9.87 6.89
N HIS A 61 5.36 9.78 8.21
CA HIS A 61 5.89 8.70 9.02
C HIS A 61 4.78 7.66 9.27
N TYR A 62 5.07 6.40 9.00
CA TYR A 62 4.13 5.30 9.15
C TYR A 62 4.26 4.62 10.51
N GLU A 63 3.15 4.06 11.00
CA GLU A 63 3.19 3.11 12.12
C GLU A 63 4.00 1.86 11.76
N PRO A 64 4.62 1.16 12.74
CA PRO A 64 5.43 -0.01 12.48
C PRO A 64 4.56 -1.11 11.88
N THR A 65 5.12 -1.89 10.96
CA THR A 65 4.42 -3.05 10.42
C THR A 65 4.36 -4.19 11.44
N GLU A 66 3.47 -5.15 11.21
CA GLU A 66 3.65 -6.49 11.77
C GLU A 66 4.97 -7.11 11.30
N ARG A 67 5.46 -8.14 11.99
CA ARG A 67 6.68 -8.86 11.61
C ARG A 67 6.49 -9.56 10.26
N MET A 68 7.13 -9.03 9.21
CA MET A 68 6.97 -9.47 7.82
C MET A 68 8.31 -9.59 7.09
N THR A 69 8.27 -10.15 5.89
CA THR A 69 9.46 -10.36 5.04
C THR A 69 9.73 -9.15 4.14
N THR A 70 10.99 -8.96 3.75
CA THR A 70 11.45 -7.82 2.92
C THR A 70 10.71 -7.71 1.60
N TYR A 71 10.36 -8.84 0.95
CA TYR A 71 9.70 -8.81 -0.36
C TYR A 71 8.28 -8.23 -0.34
N LEU A 72 7.63 -8.21 0.84
CA LEU A 72 6.30 -7.65 1.04
C LEU A 72 6.33 -6.15 1.37
N LEU A 73 7.50 -5.56 1.63
CA LEU A 73 7.61 -4.12 1.88
C LEU A 73 7.26 -3.37 0.60
N CYS A 74 6.40 -2.36 0.71
CA CYS A 74 5.98 -1.55 -0.41
C CYS A 74 6.00 -0.06 -0.05
N MET A 75 6.53 0.74 -0.96
CA MET A 75 6.63 2.19 -0.84
C MET A 75 6.21 2.82 -2.17
N ILE A 76 5.26 3.73 -2.13
CA ILE A 76 4.71 4.40 -3.31
C ILE A 76 4.59 5.89 -3.04
N VAL A 77 4.94 6.70 -4.04
CA VAL A 77 4.61 8.13 -4.07
C VAL A 77 3.95 8.46 -5.40
N SER A 78 2.70 8.92 -5.37
CA SER A 78 1.90 9.20 -6.56
C SER A 78 0.89 10.31 -6.34
N ASP A 79 0.43 10.91 -7.42
CA ASP A 79 -0.64 11.89 -7.52
C ASP A 79 -2.00 11.21 -7.78
N PHE A 80 -2.13 9.95 -7.37
CA PHE A 80 -3.32 9.15 -7.62
C PHE A 80 -4.46 9.52 -6.69
N GLU A 81 -5.68 9.39 -7.20
CA GLU A 81 -6.89 9.50 -6.40
C GLU A 81 -7.29 8.12 -5.87
N TYR A 82 -8.22 8.09 -4.90
CA TYR A 82 -8.76 6.85 -4.38
C TYR A 82 -10.28 6.85 -4.26
N THR A 83 -10.86 5.66 -4.38
CA THR A 83 -12.20 5.37 -3.88
C THR A 83 -12.10 4.50 -2.64
N GLU A 84 -13.09 4.59 -1.76
CA GLU A 84 -13.14 3.82 -0.51
C GLU A 84 -14.43 3.02 -0.46
N ALA A 85 -14.35 1.77 0.00
CA ALA A 85 -15.50 0.91 0.19
C ALA A 85 -16.42 1.45 1.29
N ASN A 86 -17.72 1.14 1.21
CA ASN A 86 -18.66 1.48 2.28
C ASN A 86 -18.24 0.78 3.59
N PRO A 87 -18.04 1.52 4.72
CA PRO A 87 -17.69 0.94 6.02
C PRO A 87 -18.70 -0.09 6.55
N GLY A 88 -19.93 -0.11 6.04
CA GLY A 88 -20.93 -1.15 6.36
C GLY A 88 -20.62 -2.54 5.81
N ILE A 89 -19.69 -2.66 4.84
CA ILE A 89 -19.27 -3.95 4.25
C ILE A 89 -18.12 -4.56 5.06
N TYR A 90 -17.16 -3.73 5.45
CA TYR A 90 -15.97 -4.14 6.18
C TYR A 90 -15.52 -3.00 7.11
N PRO A 91 -15.19 -3.28 8.39
CA PRO A 91 -15.02 -2.24 9.41
C PRO A 91 -13.73 -1.43 9.28
N LYS A 92 -12.73 -1.92 8.53
CA LYS A 92 -11.47 -1.22 8.30
C LYS A 92 -11.47 -0.50 6.95
N PRO A 93 -10.69 0.58 6.78
CA PRO A 93 -10.54 1.25 5.49
C PRO A 93 -10.10 0.27 4.39
N VAL A 94 -10.85 0.24 3.29
CA VAL A 94 -10.50 -0.51 2.08
C VAL A 94 -10.56 0.45 0.90
N LYS A 95 -9.40 0.79 0.34
CA LYS A 95 -9.29 1.80 -0.72
C LYS A 95 -8.70 1.23 -1.99
N ALA A 96 -9.09 1.82 -3.11
CA ALA A 96 -8.55 1.50 -4.42
C ALA A 96 -8.04 2.79 -5.08
N TRP A 97 -6.76 2.81 -5.42
CA TRP A 97 -6.00 3.96 -5.92
C TRP A 97 -5.70 3.82 -7.41
N ALA A 98 -5.89 4.89 -8.19
CA ALA A 98 -5.65 4.90 -9.62
C ALA A 98 -5.37 6.33 -10.13
N PRO A 99 -4.84 6.50 -11.36
CA PRO A 99 -4.85 7.79 -12.03
C PRO A 99 -6.29 8.35 -12.11
N SER A 100 -6.46 9.67 -12.03
CA SER A 100 -7.78 10.31 -12.02
C SER A 100 -8.69 9.88 -13.18
N HIS A 101 -8.15 9.61 -14.35
CA HIS A 101 -8.94 9.18 -15.52
C HIS A 101 -9.49 7.74 -15.43
N LEU A 102 -9.06 6.93 -14.45
CA LEU A 102 -9.53 5.57 -14.20
C LEU A 102 -10.27 5.42 -12.86
N ILE A 103 -10.39 6.51 -12.10
CA ILE A 103 -10.82 6.44 -10.71
C ILE A 103 -12.24 5.87 -10.55
N GLU A 104 -13.14 6.11 -11.50
CA GLU A 104 -14.52 5.63 -11.45
C GLU A 104 -14.61 4.10 -11.42
N GLY A 105 -13.73 3.40 -12.16
CA GLY A 105 -13.69 1.94 -12.21
C GLY A 105 -13.24 1.30 -10.88
N THR A 106 -12.55 2.06 -10.03
CA THR A 106 -12.01 1.54 -8.77
C THR A 106 -13.06 1.31 -7.68
N LYS A 107 -14.27 1.88 -7.82
CA LYS A 107 -15.37 1.66 -6.85
C LYS A 107 -15.75 0.19 -6.74
N PHE A 108 -15.79 -0.50 -7.88
CA PHE A 108 -16.03 -1.93 -7.93
C PHE A 108 -14.91 -2.70 -7.22
N ALA A 109 -13.66 -2.31 -7.44
CA ALA A 109 -12.50 -2.95 -6.81
C ALA A 109 -12.51 -2.81 -5.28
N ALA A 110 -12.72 -1.59 -4.75
CA ALA A 110 -12.75 -1.35 -3.30
C ALA A 110 -13.89 -2.16 -2.64
N THR A 111 -15.09 -2.12 -3.22
CA THR A 111 -16.27 -2.85 -2.73
C THR A 111 -16.03 -4.37 -2.75
N THR A 112 -15.45 -4.88 -3.83
CA THR A 112 -15.14 -6.30 -4.00
C THR A 112 -14.09 -6.75 -2.99
N MET A 113 -13.00 -5.98 -2.82
CA MET A 113 -11.96 -6.28 -1.82
C MET A 113 -12.52 -6.31 -0.40
N ALA A 114 -13.37 -5.35 -0.02
CA ALA A 114 -14.02 -5.34 1.29
C ALA A 114 -14.92 -6.57 1.51
N THR A 115 -15.66 -6.98 0.47
CA THR A 115 -16.50 -8.19 0.51
C THR A 115 -15.64 -9.45 0.65
N ILE A 116 -14.53 -9.54 -0.09
CA ILE A 116 -13.57 -10.64 -0.03
C ILE A 116 -12.94 -10.75 1.36
N LEU A 117 -12.51 -9.64 1.96
CA LEU A 117 -11.97 -9.61 3.32
C LEU A 117 -13.00 -10.13 4.33
N SER A 118 -14.23 -9.58 4.28
CA SER A 118 -15.34 -10.02 5.16
C SER A 118 -15.64 -11.51 5.02
N HIS A 119 -15.56 -12.04 3.79
CA HIS A 119 -15.75 -13.47 3.53
C HIS A 119 -14.61 -14.32 4.10
N TYR A 120 -13.36 -13.98 3.81
CA TYR A 120 -12.21 -14.79 4.23
C TYR A 120 -11.95 -14.74 5.73
N GLU A 121 -12.23 -13.62 6.40
CA GLU A 121 -12.17 -13.57 7.87
C GLU A 121 -13.15 -14.57 8.50
N LYS A 122 -14.38 -14.65 7.98
CA LYS A 122 -15.39 -15.60 8.44
C LYS A 122 -15.00 -17.04 8.11
N LEU A 123 -14.50 -17.27 6.90
CA LEU A 123 -14.09 -18.59 6.43
C LEU A 123 -12.94 -19.15 7.26
N PHE A 124 -11.86 -18.38 7.43
CA PHE A 124 -10.67 -18.79 8.15
C PHE A 124 -10.79 -18.62 9.67
N ARG A 125 -11.85 -17.96 10.15
CA ARG A 125 -12.05 -17.61 11.57
C ARG A 125 -10.85 -16.86 12.15
N HIS A 126 -10.26 -16.01 11.32
CA HIS A 126 -9.08 -15.23 11.69
C HIS A 126 -9.25 -13.81 11.14
N PRO A 127 -9.16 -12.77 12.00
CA PRO A 127 -9.27 -11.40 11.54
C PRO A 127 -8.05 -11.04 10.68
N TYR A 128 -8.27 -10.19 9.68
CA TYR A 128 -7.21 -9.50 8.98
C TYR A 128 -6.46 -8.62 9.98
N THR A 129 -5.14 -8.75 10.05
CA THR A 129 -4.35 -8.13 11.11
C THR A 129 -4.06 -6.65 10.86
N PHE A 130 -3.88 -6.24 9.60
CA PHE A 130 -3.46 -4.89 9.26
C PHE A 130 -4.58 -3.86 9.46
N PRO A 131 -4.26 -2.59 9.76
CA PRO A 131 -5.23 -1.55 10.05
C PRO A 131 -6.05 -1.11 8.82
N LYS A 132 -5.58 -1.41 7.61
CA LYS A 132 -6.19 -1.01 6.33
C LYS A 132 -5.83 -2.00 5.22
N MET A 133 -6.58 -1.95 4.12
CA MET A 133 -6.24 -2.62 2.87
C MET A 133 -6.31 -1.65 1.71
N ASP A 134 -5.18 -1.39 1.05
CA ASP A 134 -5.14 -0.63 -0.18
C ASP A 134 -4.89 -1.55 -1.38
N SER A 135 -5.55 -1.24 -2.49
CA SER A 135 -5.23 -1.73 -3.83
C SER A 135 -4.80 -0.55 -4.69
N ILE A 136 -3.73 -0.67 -5.48
CA ILE A 136 -3.30 0.39 -6.39
C ILE A 136 -3.02 -0.14 -7.78
N TYR A 137 -3.54 0.54 -8.80
CA TYR A 137 -3.44 0.15 -10.21
C TYR A 137 -2.34 0.93 -10.90
N ILE A 138 -1.22 0.28 -11.17
CA ILE A 138 0.03 0.92 -11.60
C ILE A 138 0.22 0.75 -13.12
N PRO A 139 0.45 1.85 -13.86
CA PRO A 139 0.83 1.78 -15.27
C PRO A 139 2.14 1.00 -15.45
N GLN A 140 2.17 0.07 -16.39
CA GLN A 140 3.38 -0.71 -16.73
C GLN A 140 4.02 -1.47 -15.55
N PHE A 141 3.18 -2.08 -14.69
CA PHE A 141 3.67 -2.96 -13.62
C PHE A 141 4.21 -4.30 -14.20
N PRO A 142 5.37 -4.81 -13.74
CA PRO A 142 6.03 -5.98 -14.36
C PRO A 142 5.34 -7.32 -14.10
N SER A 143 4.42 -7.38 -13.12
CA SER A 143 3.64 -8.56 -12.77
C SER A 143 2.14 -8.27 -12.94
N GLY A 144 1.26 -9.28 -12.95
CA GLY A 144 -0.18 -9.02 -12.97
C GLY A 144 -0.66 -8.35 -11.67
N ALA A 145 -0.20 -8.85 -10.53
CA ALA A 145 -0.40 -8.24 -9.22
C ALA A 145 0.76 -8.59 -8.27
N MET A 146 0.78 -7.97 -7.10
CA MET A 146 1.63 -8.34 -5.97
C MET A 146 0.91 -8.08 -4.66
N GLU A 147 0.98 -9.05 -3.75
CA GLU A 147 0.27 -9.09 -2.46
C GLU A 147 1.00 -8.38 -1.32
N ASN A 148 1.64 -7.23 -1.60
CA ASN A 148 2.33 -6.49 -0.54
C ASN A 148 1.35 -6.19 0.60
N TRP A 149 1.72 -6.54 1.83
CA TRP A 149 0.75 -6.67 2.91
C TRP A 149 0.10 -5.32 3.23
N GLY A 150 -1.21 -5.21 3.06
CA GLY A 150 -1.95 -3.95 3.25
C GLY A 150 -1.87 -2.98 2.06
N LEU A 151 -1.09 -3.27 1.02
CA LEU A 151 -0.93 -2.43 -0.18
C LEU A 151 -0.71 -3.30 -1.43
N ASN A 152 -1.77 -3.95 -1.89
CA ASN A 152 -1.72 -4.75 -3.10
C ASN A 152 -1.48 -3.85 -4.32
N THR A 153 -0.54 -4.22 -5.17
CA THR A 153 -0.26 -3.50 -6.42
C THR A 153 -0.72 -4.34 -7.60
N TYR A 154 -1.44 -3.74 -8.54
CA TYR A 154 -1.96 -4.38 -9.74
C TYR A 154 -1.37 -3.71 -10.97
N ARG A 155 -1.19 -4.48 -12.05
CA ARG A 155 -0.98 -3.89 -13.36
C ARG A 155 -2.29 -3.29 -13.84
N GLU A 156 -2.22 -2.05 -14.31
CA GLU A 156 -3.29 -1.47 -15.12
C GLU A 156 -3.40 -2.25 -16.43
N GLU A 157 -4.52 -2.94 -16.64
CA GLU A 157 -4.87 -3.54 -17.93
C GLU A 157 -5.92 -2.62 -18.58
N LEU A 158 -5.51 -2.00 -19.69
CA LEU A 158 -6.31 -1.11 -20.55
C LEU A 158 -7.53 -1.83 -21.14
#